data_AF-A0AAE0AV16-F1
#
_entry.id   AF-A0AAE0AV16-F1
#
_cell.length_a   1.000
_cell.length_b   1.000
_cell.length_c   1.000
_cell.angle_alpha   90.00
_cell.angle_beta   90.00
_cell.angle_gamma   90.00
#
_symmetry.space_group_name_H-M   'P 1'
#
loop_
_entity.id
_entity.type
_entity.pdbx_description
1 polymer ?
#
loop_
_entity_poly.entity_id
_entity_poly.type
_entity_poly.pdbx_seq_one_letter_code
_entity_poly.pdbx_strand_id
1 'polypeptide(L)'
;MSGMLALPEGCIAAVISFTSPRDACRLACVSTAFRSAADSDVVWDHFLPPDYLSAISGPGSVSGSSSSTWLALSKKELYFRICHNLIHNGRMSFWFDLSSGKKCYMISARELDIDDGDNTHSWMWYSTYEAKFCEVLRRTGYKPFEVRGKISTSLLSPTTTYVAYLVFVQHSVFHGGDSPINAAVGLVGSNNFHNRTIYFPKLFPRELYCPGEQDEDDNDFFPKKRADG
;
A
#
# COMPACT_ATOMS: atom_id res chain seq x y z
N MET A 1 40.48 16.86 -10.74
CA MET A 1 39.48 15.77 -10.66
C MET A 1 38.31 16.15 -11.55
N SER A 2 38.24 15.61 -12.78
CA SER A 2 37.05 15.75 -13.62
C SER A 2 36.21 14.50 -13.44
N GLY A 3 35.27 14.55 -12.49
CA GLY A 3 34.27 13.51 -12.26
C GLY A 3 32.95 13.86 -12.97
N MET A 4 31.89 13.09 -12.69
CA MET A 4 30.51 13.30 -13.18
C MET A 4 29.98 14.75 -13.03
N LEU A 5 30.54 15.53 -12.11
CA LEU A 5 30.20 16.95 -11.87
C LEU A 5 30.66 17.90 -12.99
N ALA A 6 31.48 17.43 -13.94
CA ALA A 6 31.88 18.20 -15.12
C ALA A 6 30.85 18.08 -16.27
N LEU A 7 29.83 17.22 -16.12
CA LEU A 7 28.77 17.07 -17.12
C LEU A 7 27.74 18.21 -16.99
N PRO A 8 27.10 18.61 -18.11
CA PRO A 8 25.94 19.50 -18.05
C PRO A 8 24.83 18.92 -17.18
N GLU A 9 24.10 19.78 -16.46
CA GLU A 9 23.02 19.38 -15.55
C GLU A 9 22.00 18.45 -16.22
N GLY A 10 21.62 18.74 -17.46
CA GLY A 10 20.69 17.89 -18.22
C GLY A 10 21.20 16.46 -18.45
N CYS A 11 22.51 16.27 -18.63
CA CYS A 11 23.09 14.93 -18.75
C CYS A 11 23.06 14.19 -17.40
N ILE A 12 23.33 14.90 -16.31
CA ILE A 12 23.22 14.34 -14.95
C ILE A 12 21.77 13.94 -14.66
N ALA A 13 20.81 14.82 -14.98
CA ALA A 13 19.37 14.57 -14.82
C ALA A 13 18.92 13.35 -15.65
N ALA A 14 19.35 13.24 -16.90
CA ALA A 14 19.05 12.07 -17.74
C ALA A 14 19.61 10.77 -17.16
N VAL A 15 20.80 10.77 -16.56
CA VAL A 15 21.32 9.57 -15.87
C VAL A 15 20.48 9.24 -14.64
N ILE A 16 20.11 10.26 -13.84
CA ILE A 16 19.29 10.07 -12.63
C ILE A 16 17.89 9.55 -12.97
N SER A 17 17.29 9.94 -14.11
CA SER A 17 15.96 9.49 -14.50
C SER A 17 15.86 7.98 -14.78
N PHE A 18 16.99 7.30 -14.99
CA PHE A 18 17.06 5.83 -15.10
C PHE A 18 17.31 5.13 -13.76
N THR A 19 17.35 5.86 -12.64
CA THR A 19 17.52 5.31 -11.29
C THR A 19 16.18 5.18 -10.57
N SER A 20 16.17 4.92 -9.26
CA SER A 20 14.96 4.95 -8.45
C SER A 20 14.71 6.33 -7.83
N PRO A 21 13.46 6.69 -7.46
CA PRO A 21 13.18 7.92 -6.71
C PRO A 21 14.00 8.04 -5.42
N ARG A 22 14.24 6.91 -4.74
CA ARG A 22 15.12 6.84 -3.57
C ARG A 22 16.57 7.22 -3.91
N ASP A 23 17.10 6.70 -5.01
CA ASP A 23 18.47 6.98 -5.42
C ASP A 23 18.62 8.42 -5.90
N ALA A 24 17.63 8.97 -6.62
CA ALA A 24 17.58 10.39 -6.95
C ALA A 24 17.66 11.28 -5.69
N CYS A 25 16.86 10.99 -4.66
CA CYS A 25 16.92 11.69 -3.37
C CYS A 25 18.28 11.56 -2.68
N ARG A 26 18.94 10.39 -2.77
CA ARG A 26 20.28 10.19 -2.20
C ARG A 26 21.35 10.96 -2.97
N LEU A 27 21.28 10.94 -4.30
CA LEU A 27 22.19 11.69 -5.17
C LEU A 27 22.06 13.20 -4.93
N ALA A 28 20.86 13.71 -4.68
CA ALA A 28 20.62 15.11 -4.32
C ALA A 28 21.36 15.58 -3.05
N CYS A 29 21.78 14.65 -2.19
CA CYS A 29 22.56 14.94 -0.98
C CYS A 29 24.07 15.03 -1.24
N VAL A 30 24.55 14.58 -2.41
CA VAL A 30 26.00 14.48 -2.71
C VAL A 30 26.61 15.82 -3.08
N SER A 31 25.92 16.64 -3.89
CA SER A 31 26.38 17.98 -4.27
C SER A 31 25.21 18.87 -4.72
N THR A 32 25.46 20.17 -4.85
CA THR A 32 24.47 21.12 -5.38
C THR A 32 24.10 20.84 -6.84
N ALA A 33 25.07 20.43 -7.67
CA ALA A 33 24.81 20.06 -9.06
C ALA A 33 23.94 18.80 -9.16
N PHE A 34 24.21 17.78 -8.34
CA PHE A 34 23.33 16.62 -8.26
C PHE A 34 21.95 16.95 -7.71
N ARG A 35 21.86 17.85 -6.73
CA ARG A 35 20.58 18.31 -6.19
C ARG A 35 19.72 18.98 -7.25
N SER A 36 20.29 19.92 -8.00
CA SER A 36 19.58 20.62 -9.08
C SER A 36 19.08 19.63 -10.13
N ALA A 37 19.96 18.73 -10.58
CA ALA A 37 19.60 17.71 -11.56
C ALA A 37 18.52 16.72 -11.04
N ALA A 38 18.67 16.25 -9.80
CA ALA A 38 17.75 15.29 -9.18
C ALA A 38 16.36 15.87 -8.89
N ASP A 39 16.27 17.18 -8.66
CA ASP A 39 15.02 17.87 -8.38
C ASP A 39 14.30 18.34 -9.65
N SER A 40 14.92 18.15 -10.82
CA SER A 40 14.35 18.57 -12.11
C SER A 40 13.14 17.74 -12.53
N ASP A 41 12.15 18.39 -13.14
CA ASP A 41 10.96 17.72 -13.66
C ASP A 41 11.27 16.65 -14.71
N VAL A 42 12.41 16.71 -15.39
CA VAL A 42 12.86 15.68 -16.35
C VAL A 42 13.05 14.32 -15.65
N VAL A 43 13.61 14.34 -14.45
CA VAL A 43 13.79 13.14 -13.61
C VAL A 43 12.43 12.62 -13.16
N TRP A 44 11.61 13.49 -12.57
CA TRP A 44 10.35 13.09 -11.95
C TRP A 44 9.27 12.70 -12.97
N ASP A 45 9.36 13.13 -14.23
CA ASP A 45 8.51 12.63 -15.32
C ASP A 45 8.67 11.13 -15.57
N HIS A 46 9.89 10.60 -15.38
CA HIS A 46 10.14 9.17 -15.53
C HIS A 46 9.66 8.36 -14.33
N PHE A 47 9.54 8.99 -13.16
CA PHE A 47 9.08 8.34 -11.93
C PHE A 47 7.57 8.39 -11.77
N LEU A 48 6.90 9.39 -12.33
CA LEU A 48 5.46 9.47 -12.38
C LEU A 48 4.91 8.51 -13.44
N PRO A 49 3.83 7.76 -13.17
CA PRO A 49 3.22 6.92 -14.19
C PRO A 49 2.54 7.76 -15.28
N PRO A 50 2.49 7.29 -16.52
CA PRO A 50 1.87 8.04 -17.63
C PRO A 50 0.41 8.46 -17.36
N ASP A 51 -0.31 7.69 -16.54
CA ASP A 51 -1.70 7.89 -16.19
C ASP A 51 -1.94 8.76 -14.93
N TYR A 52 -0.89 9.35 -14.33
CA TYR A 52 -1.02 10.14 -13.10
C TYR A 52 -2.01 11.31 -13.23
N LEU A 53 -2.06 11.95 -14.40
CA LEU A 53 -2.99 13.05 -14.70
C LEU A 53 -4.45 12.59 -14.62
N SER A 54 -4.75 11.40 -15.14
CA SER A 54 -6.10 10.85 -15.10
C SER A 54 -6.55 10.52 -13.67
N ALA A 55 -5.60 10.17 -12.80
CA ALA A 55 -5.88 9.90 -11.40
C ALA A 55 -6.15 11.16 -10.56
N ILE A 56 -5.51 12.29 -10.89
CA ILE A 56 -5.74 13.57 -10.20
C ILE A 56 -6.92 14.37 -10.79
N SER A 57 -7.28 14.13 -12.05
CA SER A 57 -8.39 14.81 -12.74
C SER A 57 -9.71 14.04 -12.73
N GLY A 58 -9.73 12.81 -12.18
CA GLY A 58 -10.92 11.97 -12.15
C GLY A 58 -12.01 12.49 -11.19
N PRO A 59 -13.31 12.21 -11.47
CA PRO A 59 -14.46 12.67 -10.68
C PRO A 59 -14.56 12.11 -9.24
N GLY A 60 -13.52 11.44 -8.75
CA GLY A 60 -13.43 10.85 -7.41
C GLY A 60 -12.20 11.28 -6.61
N SER A 61 -11.45 12.31 -7.02
CA SER A 61 -10.33 12.86 -6.23
C SER A 61 -10.86 13.53 -4.95
N VAL A 62 -10.85 12.79 -3.82
CA VAL A 62 -11.37 13.25 -2.52
C VAL A 62 -10.36 14.07 -1.71
N SER A 63 -9.14 14.33 -2.21
CA SER A 63 -8.30 15.36 -1.55
C SER A 63 -8.89 16.72 -1.87
N GLY A 64 -9.44 17.41 -0.87
CA GLY A 64 -10.09 18.73 -0.95
C GLY A 64 -9.23 19.91 -1.44
N SER A 65 -8.21 19.65 -2.26
CA SER A 65 -7.51 20.64 -3.07
C SER A 65 -8.06 20.59 -4.49
N SER A 66 -8.63 21.69 -4.95
CA SER A 66 -9.09 21.93 -6.31
C SER A 66 -8.01 21.52 -7.34
N SER A 67 -8.43 21.04 -8.51
CA SER A 67 -7.55 20.65 -9.62
C SER A 67 -6.49 21.73 -10.00
N SER A 68 -6.75 23.00 -9.68
CA SER A 68 -5.82 24.12 -9.86
C SER A 68 -4.58 24.06 -8.97
N THR A 69 -4.67 23.47 -7.77
CA THR A 69 -3.54 23.38 -6.83
C THR A 69 -2.55 22.29 -7.26
N TRP A 70 -3.02 21.23 -7.91
CA TRP A 70 -2.17 20.11 -8.35
C TRP A 70 -1.30 20.46 -9.56
N LEU A 71 -1.81 21.31 -10.47
CA LEU A 71 -1.07 21.76 -11.65
C LEU A 71 0.02 22.79 -11.33
N ALA A 72 0.01 23.36 -10.12
CA ALA A 72 0.99 24.34 -9.66
C ALA A 72 2.20 23.71 -8.93
N LEU A 73 2.16 22.40 -8.67
CA LEU A 73 3.23 21.67 -7.99
C LEU A 73 4.31 21.22 -8.98
N SER A 74 5.56 21.18 -8.53
CA SER A 74 6.62 20.46 -9.25
C SER A 74 6.28 18.97 -9.36
N LYS A 75 6.84 18.27 -10.35
CA LYS A 75 6.58 16.82 -10.50
C LYS A 75 7.08 16.01 -9.32
N LYS A 76 8.12 16.50 -8.64
CA LYS A 76 8.60 15.95 -7.36
C LYS A 76 7.56 16.07 -6.26
N GLU A 77 7.04 17.27 -6.02
CA GLU A 77 5.99 17.50 -5.00
C GLU A 77 4.74 16.69 -5.32
N LEU A 78 4.37 16.63 -6.59
CA LEU A 78 3.27 15.82 -7.08
C LEU A 78 3.47 14.34 -6.74
N TYR A 79 4.67 13.80 -7.02
CA TYR A 79 5.02 12.42 -6.69
C TYR A 79 4.84 12.14 -5.20
N PHE A 80 5.40 12.97 -4.32
CA PHE A 80 5.24 12.80 -2.87
C PHE A 80 3.77 12.89 -2.43
N ARG A 81 2.99 13.81 -3.00
CA ARG A 81 1.58 13.99 -2.65
C ARG A 81 0.69 12.84 -3.13
N ILE A 82 0.98 12.25 -4.30
CA ILE A 82 0.29 11.03 -4.78
C ILE A 82 0.72 9.80 -3.99
N CYS A 83 1.99 9.72 -3.55
CA CYS A 83 2.45 8.69 -2.61
C CYS A 83 1.62 8.69 -1.32
N HIS A 84 0.98 9.81 -0.96
CA HIS A 84 0.14 9.94 0.22
C HIS A 84 -1.34 9.51 0.02
N ASN A 85 -1.60 8.52 -0.85
CA ASN A 85 -2.85 7.74 -0.93
C ASN A 85 -4.02 8.41 -1.64
N LEU A 86 -4.07 8.31 -2.96
CA LEU A 86 -5.27 8.64 -3.72
C LEU A 86 -6.34 7.55 -3.52
N ILE A 87 -7.53 7.96 -3.08
CA ILE A 87 -8.70 7.08 -3.01
C ILE A 87 -9.44 7.17 -4.35
N HIS A 88 -9.51 6.07 -5.08
CA HIS A 88 -10.29 5.92 -6.30
C HIS A 88 -11.72 5.47 -5.94
N ASN A 89 -12.70 6.34 -6.23
CA ASN A 89 -14.14 6.08 -6.06
C ASN A 89 -14.57 5.62 -4.65
N GLY A 90 -13.79 5.91 -3.60
CA GLY A 90 -14.07 5.49 -2.23
C GLY A 90 -13.88 3.99 -1.94
N ARG A 91 -13.61 3.16 -2.96
CA ARG A 91 -13.60 1.68 -2.85
C ARG A 91 -12.24 1.04 -3.07
N MET A 92 -11.32 1.76 -3.69
CA MET A 92 -9.93 1.34 -3.82
C MET A 92 -9.05 2.55 -3.55
N SER A 93 -7.85 2.34 -3.06
CA SER A 93 -6.83 3.38 -3.03
C SER A 93 -5.56 2.87 -3.67
N PHE A 94 -4.80 3.78 -4.27
CA PHE A 94 -3.51 3.47 -4.82
C PHE A 94 -2.50 4.55 -4.43
N TRP A 95 -1.24 4.15 -4.37
CA TRP A 95 -0.10 5.02 -4.09
C TRP A 95 1.14 4.43 -4.77
N PHE A 96 2.24 5.17 -4.80
CA PHE A 96 3.52 4.60 -5.24
C PHE A 96 4.32 4.14 -4.04
N ASP A 97 4.94 2.97 -4.13
CA ASP A 97 6.01 2.63 -3.22
C ASP A 97 7.11 3.67 -3.36
N LEU A 98 7.40 4.38 -2.26
CA LEU A 98 8.29 5.52 -2.28
C LEU A 98 9.69 5.13 -2.78
N SER A 99 10.11 3.90 -2.51
CA SER A 99 11.45 3.44 -2.85
C SER A 99 11.62 3.05 -4.31
N SER A 100 10.62 2.40 -4.89
CA SER A 100 10.69 1.78 -6.22
C SER A 100 9.86 2.49 -7.28
N GLY A 101 8.95 3.38 -6.90
CA GLY A 101 7.99 4.02 -7.81
C GLY A 101 6.89 3.09 -8.33
N LYS A 102 6.83 1.84 -7.86
CA LYS A 102 5.82 0.86 -8.32
C LYS A 102 4.45 1.14 -7.70
N LYS A 103 3.39 0.86 -8.46
CA LYS A 103 2.01 1.04 -8.00
C LYS A 103 1.67 0.07 -6.88
N CYS A 104 1.22 0.58 -5.74
CA CYS A 104 0.64 -0.15 -4.62
C CYS A 104 -0.88 0.08 -4.58
N TYR A 105 -1.63 -0.92 -4.10
CA TYR A 105 -3.08 -0.89 -4.05
C TYR A 105 -3.60 -1.35 -2.69
N MET A 106 -4.72 -0.78 -2.27
CA MET A 106 -5.54 -1.29 -1.18
C MET A 106 -6.99 -1.32 -1.64
N ILE A 107 -7.63 -2.47 -1.48
CA ILE A 107 -9.02 -2.71 -1.82
C ILE A 107 -9.82 -2.54 -0.52
N SER A 108 -10.92 -1.79 -0.56
CA SER A 108 -11.78 -1.62 0.62
C SER A 108 -12.55 -2.90 0.90
N ALA A 109 -13.02 -3.06 2.14
CA ALA A 109 -13.86 -4.21 2.49
C ALA A 109 -15.13 -4.30 1.62
N ARG A 110 -15.68 -3.15 1.19
CA ARG A 110 -16.87 -3.07 0.32
C ARG A 110 -16.66 -3.60 -1.10
N GLU A 111 -15.41 -3.70 -1.55
CA GLU A 111 -15.05 -4.23 -2.88
C GLU A 111 -14.55 -5.68 -2.79
N LEU A 112 -14.53 -6.26 -1.59
CA LEU A 112 -14.25 -7.68 -1.38
C LEU A 112 -15.54 -8.49 -1.46
N ASP A 113 -15.42 -9.71 -1.96
CA ASP A 113 -16.46 -10.72 -1.93
C ASP A 113 -16.32 -11.52 -0.63
N ILE A 114 -17.26 -11.35 0.29
CA ILE A 114 -17.20 -11.88 1.64
C ILE A 114 -18.39 -12.81 1.83
N ASP A 115 -18.09 -14.06 2.17
CA ASP A 115 -19.13 -15.06 2.38
C ASP A 115 -20.08 -14.61 3.50
N ASP A 116 -21.38 -14.63 3.18
CA ASP A 116 -22.44 -14.16 4.06
C ASP A 116 -22.27 -12.69 4.53
N GLY A 117 -21.51 -11.86 3.81
CA GLY A 117 -21.08 -10.51 4.22
C GLY A 117 -22.19 -9.51 4.54
N ASP A 118 -23.41 -9.75 4.07
CA ASP A 118 -24.61 -8.95 4.34
C ASP A 118 -25.40 -9.45 5.56
N ASN A 119 -25.07 -10.64 6.10
CA ASN A 119 -25.73 -11.17 7.27
C ASN A 119 -25.20 -10.52 8.54
N THR A 120 -26.08 -9.75 9.17
CA THR A 120 -25.82 -8.99 10.39
C THR A 120 -25.50 -9.85 11.62
N HIS A 121 -25.79 -11.16 11.59
CA HIS A 121 -25.40 -12.09 12.65
C HIS A 121 -23.94 -12.54 12.55
N SER A 122 -23.38 -12.54 11.34
CA SER A 122 -22.01 -12.97 11.05
C SER A 122 -21.05 -11.77 10.99
N TRP A 123 -21.56 -10.63 10.52
CA TRP A 123 -20.79 -9.45 10.19
C TRP A 123 -21.49 -8.16 10.60
N MET A 124 -20.70 -7.15 10.91
CA MET A 124 -21.17 -5.80 11.21
C MET A 124 -20.37 -4.79 10.39
N TRP A 125 -21.05 -4.09 9.50
CA TRP A 125 -20.51 -2.92 8.81
C TRP A 125 -20.56 -1.71 9.73
N TYR A 126 -19.46 -0.97 9.81
CA TYR A 126 -19.42 0.27 10.59
C TYR A 126 -18.38 1.23 10.03
N SER A 127 -18.51 2.49 10.42
CA SER A 127 -17.56 3.54 10.08
C SER A 127 -16.63 3.82 11.24
N THR A 128 -15.34 3.94 10.93
CA THR A 128 -14.32 4.37 11.90
C THR A 128 -13.40 5.39 11.24
N TYR A 129 -13.02 6.42 12.00
CA TYR A 129 -12.08 7.45 11.53
C TYR A 129 -10.63 6.94 11.47
N GLU A 130 -10.35 5.80 12.10
CA GLU A 130 -9.02 5.17 12.14
C GLU A 130 -8.73 4.36 10.86
N ALA A 131 -9.77 4.04 10.09
CA ALA A 131 -9.63 3.28 8.86
C ALA A 131 -9.47 4.20 7.65
N LYS A 132 -8.68 3.72 6.68
CA LYS A 132 -8.49 4.41 5.39
C LYS A 132 -9.78 4.57 4.59
N PHE A 133 -10.70 3.62 4.73
CA PHE A 133 -12.00 3.64 4.06
C PHE A 133 -13.10 3.90 5.07
N CYS A 134 -14.12 4.66 4.66
CA CYS A 134 -15.23 5.07 5.54
C CYS A 134 -16.02 3.91 6.11
N GLU A 135 -16.02 2.75 5.45
CA GLU A 135 -16.73 1.57 5.92
C GLU A 135 -15.76 0.38 6.01
N VAL A 136 -15.77 -0.24 7.18
CA VAL A 136 -15.02 -1.45 7.48
C VAL A 136 -15.96 -2.55 7.94
N LEU A 137 -15.52 -3.78 7.76
CA LEU A 137 -16.27 -4.95 8.18
C LEU A 137 -15.66 -5.56 9.44
N ARG A 138 -16.49 -5.70 10.48
CA ARG A 138 -16.15 -6.44 11.70
C ARG A 138 -16.83 -7.79 11.70
N ARG A 139 -16.06 -8.82 12.02
CA ARG A 139 -16.59 -10.16 12.28
C ARG A 139 -17.20 -10.23 13.68
N THR A 140 -18.43 -10.73 13.76
CA THR A 140 -19.19 -10.90 15.02
C THR A 140 -19.47 -12.37 15.34
N GLY A 141 -19.52 -13.23 14.32
CA GLY A 141 -19.76 -14.68 14.48
C GLY A 141 -18.49 -15.54 14.59
N TYR A 142 -18.68 -16.79 15.00
CA TYR A 142 -17.63 -17.82 15.14
C TYR A 142 -17.56 -18.81 13.96
N LYS A 143 -18.53 -18.76 13.04
CA LYS A 143 -18.59 -19.66 11.87
C LYS A 143 -17.40 -19.41 10.94
N PRO A 144 -16.90 -20.44 10.22
CA PRO A 144 -15.91 -20.25 9.15
C PRO A 144 -16.37 -19.17 8.18
N PHE A 145 -15.40 -18.48 7.59
CA PHE A 145 -15.65 -17.36 6.70
C PHE A 145 -14.65 -17.39 5.55
N GLU A 146 -15.05 -16.82 4.42
CA GLU A 146 -14.19 -16.66 3.26
C GLU A 146 -14.21 -15.19 2.83
N VAL A 147 -13.03 -14.66 2.51
CA VAL A 147 -12.85 -13.31 1.95
C VAL A 147 -12.07 -13.45 0.68
N ARG A 148 -12.65 -12.98 -0.43
CA ARG A 148 -12.06 -13.00 -1.76
C ARG A 148 -11.88 -11.57 -2.26
N GLY A 149 -10.71 -11.29 -2.81
CA GLY A 149 -10.41 -10.03 -3.49
C GLY A 149 -9.98 -10.30 -4.93
N LYS A 150 -10.26 -9.36 -5.83
CA LYS A 150 -9.80 -9.41 -7.23
C LYS A 150 -9.23 -8.05 -7.62
N ILE A 151 -8.14 -8.07 -8.39
CA ILE A 151 -7.57 -6.88 -9.02
C ILE A 151 -7.25 -7.20 -10.47
N SER A 152 -7.56 -6.27 -11.37
CA SER A 152 -7.21 -6.43 -12.78
C SER A 152 -5.69 -6.35 -12.95
N THR A 153 -5.11 -7.30 -13.69
CA THR A 153 -3.67 -7.30 -14.01
C THR A 153 -3.26 -6.09 -14.85
N SER A 154 -4.19 -5.48 -15.60
CA SER A 154 -3.95 -4.25 -16.36
C SER A 154 -3.64 -3.03 -15.47
N LEU A 155 -4.00 -3.09 -14.18
CA LEU A 155 -3.67 -2.03 -13.21
C LEU A 155 -2.26 -2.22 -12.63
N LEU A 156 -1.75 -3.46 -12.63
CA LEU A 156 -0.47 -3.78 -12.01
C LEU A 156 0.70 -3.26 -12.85
N SER A 157 1.79 -2.88 -12.18
CA SER A 157 3.02 -2.48 -12.86
C SER A 157 3.63 -3.70 -13.57
N PRO A 158 4.09 -3.57 -14.84
CA PRO A 158 4.72 -4.67 -15.55
C PRO A 158 6.00 -5.12 -14.84
N THR A 159 6.37 -6.39 -15.05
CA THR A 159 7.60 -7.01 -14.51
C THR A 159 7.84 -6.71 -13.03
N THR A 160 6.78 -6.76 -12.22
CA THR A 160 6.81 -6.41 -10.80
C THR A 160 6.23 -7.56 -9.99
N THR A 161 6.99 -8.00 -8.98
CA THR A 161 6.49 -8.99 -8.02
C THR A 161 5.61 -8.29 -6.99
N TYR A 162 4.37 -8.73 -6.88
CA TYR A 162 3.42 -8.23 -5.89
C TYR A 162 3.30 -9.18 -4.71
N VAL A 163 3.13 -8.61 -3.52
CA VAL A 163 2.74 -9.35 -2.31
C VAL A 163 1.38 -8.83 -1.88
N ALA A 164 0.47 -9.74 -1.53
CA ALA A 164 -0.85 -9.40 -1.02
C ALA A 164 -0.84 -9.49 0.52
N TYR A 165 -1.49 -8.51 1.15
CA TYR A 165 -1.64 -8.44 2.60
C TYR A 165 -3.11 -8.31 2.96
N LEU A 166 -3.55 -9.06 3.97
CA LEU A 166 -4.80 -8.78 4.67
C LEU A 166 -4.49 -7.81 5.81
N VAL A 167 -5.05 -6.60 5.75
CA VAL A 167 -4.89 -5.57 6.78
C VAL A 167 -6.16 -5.56 7.64
N PHE A 168 -6.00 -5.65 8.95
CA PHE A 168 -7.11 -5.65 9.90
C PHE A 168 -6.68 -5.07 11.25
N VAL A 169 -7.66 -4.68 12.06
CA VAL A 169 -7.48 -4.30 13.47
C VAL A 169 -8.14 -5.36 14.33
N GLN A 170 -7.48 -5.75 15.42
CA GLN A 170 -8.02 -6.74 16.36
C GLN A 170 -8.67 -6.05 17.55
N HIS A 171 -9.97 -6.26 17.75
CA HIS A 171 -10.78 -5.49 18.70
C HIS A 171 -11.23 -6.27 19.96
N SER A 172 -10.99 -7.59 20.03
CA SER A 172 -11.32 -8.43 21.19
C SER A 172 -10.66 -9.82 21.13
N VAL A 173 -10.72 -10.56 22.24
CA VAL A 173 -10.35 -11.99 22.32
C VAL A 173 -11.11 -12.76 21.25
N PHE A 174 -10.39 -13.26 20.26
CA PHE A 174 -10.97 -14.18 19.28
C PHE A 174 -10.90 -15.58 19.88
N HIS A 175 -12.04 -16.19 20.24
CA HIS A 175 -12.09 -17.56 20.78
C HIS A 175 -11.61 -18.63 19.77
N GLY A 176 -11.26 -18.24 18.54
CA GLY A 176 -10.68 -19.09 17.52
C GLY A 176 -9.19 -18.84 17.24
N GLY A 177 -8.43 -18.23 18.15
CA GLY A 177 -7.03 -17.83 17.90
C GLY A 177 -6.01 -18.96 17.60
N ASP A 178 -6.42 -20.23 17.65
CA ASP A 178 -5.58 -21.35 17.18
C ASP A 178 -6.04 -21.92 15.83
N SER A 179 -7.13 -21.42 15.26
CA SER A 179 -7.66 -21.94 14.00
C SER A 179 -6.82 -21.42 12.82
N PRO A 180 -6.21 -22.31 12.02
CA PRO A 180 -5.45 -21.90 10.86
C PRO A 180 -6.36 -21.24 9.83
N ILE A 181 -5.90 -20.14 9.26
CA ILE A 181 -6.53 -19.48 8.13
C ILE A 181 -5.66 -19.73 6.91
N ASN A 182 -6.31 -20.20 5.84
CA ASN A 182 -5.64 -20.41 4.56
C ASN A 182 -5.78 -19.13 3.73
N ALA A 183 -4.65 -18.53 3.39
CA ALA A 183 -4.56 -17.44 2.44
C ALA A 183 -4.01 -17.98 1.11
N ALA A 184 -4.59 -17.53 0.00
CA ALA A 184 -4.18 -17.95 -1.34
C ALA A 184 -4.11 -16.75 -2.29
N VAL A 185 -3.09 -16.70 -3.14
CA VAL A 185 -2.97 -15.72 -4.22
C VAL A 185 -2.65 -16.44 -5.52
N GLY A 186 -3.40 -16.13 -6.58
CA GLY A 186 -3.19 -16.72 -7.89
C GLY A 186 -3.90 -15.94 -8.99
N LEU A 187 -3.62 -16.33 -10.23
CA LEU A 187 -4.28 -15.77 -11.39
C LEU A 187 -5.64 -16.47 -11.59
N VAL A 188 -6.71 -15.70 -11.78
CA VAL A 188 -8.06 -16.25 -11.98
C VAL A 188 -8.07 -17.16 -13.22
N GLY A 189 -8.58 -18.39 -13.06
CA GLY A 189 -8.61 -19.40 -14.12
C GLY A 189 -7.31 -20.21 -14.28
N SER A 190 -6.29 -19.94 -13.46
CA SER A 190 -5.10 -20.78 -13.33
C SER A 190 -5.24 -21.75 -12.15
N ASN A 191 -4.56 -22.89 -12.22
CA ASN A 191 -4.45 -23.83 -11.10
C ASN A 191 -3.26 -23.53 -10.17
N ASN A 192 -2.43 -22.53 -10.52
CA ASN A 192 -1.22 -22.19 -9.78
C ASN A 192 -1.52 -21.10 -8.74
N PHE A 193 -1.77 -21.53 -7.51
CA PHE A 193 -1.97 -20.66 -6.35
C PHE A 193 -0.78 -20.75 -5.39
N HIS A 194 -0.34 -19.59 -4.89
CA HIS A 194 0.57 -19.51 -3.75
C HIS A 194 -0.27 -19.50 -2.48
N ASN A 195 -0.17 -20.57 -1.70
CA ASN A 195 -0.92 -20.74 -0.47
C ASN A 195 -0.03 -20.48 0.75
N ARG A 196 -0.60 -19.89 1.79
CA ARG A 196 0.04 -19.68 3.09
C ARG A 196 -0.98 -19.91 4.20
N THR A 197 -0.56 -20.56 5.26
CA THR A 197 -1.37 -20.67 6.48
C THR A 197 -0.95 -19.58 7.45
N ILE A 198 -1.92 -18.88 8.04
CA ILE A 198 -1.73 -17.81 9.01
C ILE A 198 -2.58 -18.06 10.26
N TYR A 199 -2.16 -17.53 11.40
CA TYR A 199 -2.88 -17.64 12.67
C TYR A 199 -3.14 -16.25 13.24
N PHE A 200 -4.37 -15.98 13.68
CA PHE A 200 -4.64 -14.74 14.40
C PHE A 200 -4.26 -14.90 15.87
N PRO A 201 -3.47 -13.97 16.44
CA PRO A 201 -3.02 -14.10 17.81
C PRO A 201 -4.21 -14.06 18.78
N LYS A 202 -4.16 -14.85 19.85
CA LYS A 202 -5.10 -14.71 20.96
C LYS A 202 -4.74 -13.43 21.73
N LEU A 203 -5.64 -12.46 21.74
CA LEU A 203 -5.54 -11.38 22.72
C LEU A 203 -5.93 -11.94 24.08
N PHE A 204 -4.96 -12.20 24.96
CA PHE A 204 -5.25 -12.38 26.38
C PHE A 204 -5.32 -10.99 27.04
N PRO A 205 -6.22 -10.77 28.02
CA PRO A 205 -6.15 -9.57 28.84
C PRO A 205 -4.75 -9.41 29.43
N ARG A 206 -4.21 -8.20 29.37
CA ARG A 206 -2.83 -7.85 29.79
C ARG A 206 -2.53 -8.17 31.27
N GLU A 207 -3.54 -8.55 32.04
CA GLU A 207 -3.48 -8.85 33.49
C GLU A 207 -3.12 -10.31 33.82
N LEU A 208 -2.94 -11.19 32.82
CA LEU A 208 -2.60 -12.61 33.03
C LEU A 208 -1.20 -13.03 32.55
N TYR A 209 -0.37 -12.09 32.09
CA TYR A 209 1.02 -12.41 31.74
C TYR A 209 1.87 -12.50 33.02
N CYS A 210 2.34 -13.71 33.36
CA CYS A 210 3.56 -13.85 34.13
C CYS A 210 4.71 -13.24 33.31
N PRO A 211 5.56 -12.37 33.88
CA PRO A 211 6.65 -11.76 33.13
C PRO A 211 7.71 -12.84 32.86
N GLY A 212 7.80 -13.34 31.62
CA GLY A 212 8.79 -14.36 31.28
C GLY A 212 8.88 -14.81 29.83
N GLU A 213 7.81 -14.79 29.04
CA GLU A 213 7.85 -15.30 27.66
C GLU A 213 7.72 -14.16 26.64
N GLN A 214 8.84 -13.49 26.38
CA GLN A 214 9.06 -12.80 25.11
C GLN A 214 9.81 -13.76 24.19
N ASP A 215 9.07 -14.62 23.49
CA ASP A 215 9.62 -15.30 22.32
C ASP A 215 9.63 -14.30 21.16
N GLU A 216 10.74 -13.57 21.05
CA GLU A 216 11.16 -12.89 19.82
C GLU A 216 11.61 -13.94 18.79
N ASP A 217 10.68 -14.80 18.36
CA ASP A 217 10.93 -15.68 17.22
C ASP A 217 10.15 -15.18 16.01
N ASP A 218 10.86 -15.07 14.89
CA ASP A 218 10.41 -14.57 13.58
C ASP A 218 9.44 -15.55 12.93
N ASN A 219 8.31 -15.80 13.61
CA ASN A 219 7.29 -16.71 13.13
C ASN A 219 6.43 -16.01 12.10
N ASP A 220 6.82 -16.21 10.85
CA ASP A 220 6.15 -15.79 9.61
C ASP A 220 4.68 -16.30 9.49
N PHE A 221 4.17 -17.01 10.49
CA PHE A 221 2.79 -17.48 10.61
C PHE A 221 1.84 -16.45 11.25
N PHE A 222 2.38 -15.46 11.98
CA PHE A 222 1.59 -14.46 12.68
C PHE A 222 1.59 -13.09 11.97
N PRO A 223 0.49 -12.33 12.05
CA PRO A 223 0.40 -10.96 11.56
C PRO A 223 1.48 -10.06 12.18
N LYS A 224 2.19 -9.32 11.32
CA LYS A 224 3.18 -8.32 11.74
C LYS A 224 2.50 -6.95 11.84
N LYS A 225 2.86 -6.15 12.86
CA LYS A 225 2.39 -4.77 12.99
C LYS A 225 2.87 -3.95 11.79
N ARG A 226 2.00 -3.16 11.18
CA ARG A 226 2.41 -2.27 10.09
C ARG A 226 3.26 -1.12 10.65
N ALA A 227 4.25 -0.69 9.87
CA ALA A 227 5.13 0.40 10.26
C ALA A 227 4.40 1.76 10.36
N ASP A 228 3.22 1.89 9.73
CA ASP A 228 2.45 3.13 9.63
C ASP A 228 1.32 3.29 10.66
N GLY A 229 1.23 2.38 11.66
CA GLY A 229 0.30 2.49 12.78
C GLY A 229 -0.94 1.64 12.62
#